data_AF-A0A539D0W2-F1
#
_entry.id   AF-A0A539D0W2-F1
#
_cell.length_a   1.000
_cell.length_b   1.000
_cell.length_c   1.000
_cell.angle_alpha   90.00
_cell.angle_beta   90.00
_cell.angle_gamma   90.00
#
_symmetry.space_group_name_H-M   'P 1'
#
loop_
_entity.id
_entity.type
_entity.pdbx_description
1 polymer ?
#
loop_
_entity_poly.entity_id
_entity_poly.type
_entity_poly.pdbx_seq_one_letter_code
_entity_poly.pdbx_strand_id
1 'polypeptide(L)'
;MAEVRQGVDALDRALVQLLAERQRYMDAAARIKPDRSVVHDDARIEDVVAKVLAAAGPAGLSPAIAEPVWRTLIDRCIAHEFGVWDRTRG
;
A
#
# COMPACT_ATOMS: atom_id res chain seq x y z
N MET A 1 3.10 4.30 -29.96
CA MET A 1 3.56 4.98 -28.73
C MET A 1 2.47 5.81 -28.04
N ALA A 2 1.68 6.63 -28.75
CA ALA A 2 0.62 7.44 -28.14
C ALA A 2 -0.48 6.59 -27.45
N GLU A 3 -0.98 5.55 -28.14
CA GLU A 3 -2.00 4.64 -27.59
C GLU A 3 -1.52 3.88 -26.35
N VAL A 4 -0.24 3.45 -26.35
CA VAL A 4 0.38 2.80 -25.19
C VAL A 4 0.39 3.74 -23.98
N ARG A 5 0.76 5.01 -24.18
CA ARG A 5 0.75 6.02 -23.09
C ARG A 5 -0.67 6.25 -22.56
N GLN A 6 -1.65 6.38 -23.45
CA GLN A 6 -3.05 6.53 -23.03
C GLN A 6 -3.55 5.33 -22.21
N GLY A 7 -3.15 4.11 -22.58
CA GLY A 7 -3.44 2.91 -21.81
C GLY A 7 -2.81 2.93 -20.42
N VAL A 8 -1.53 3.31 -20.32
CA VAL A 8 -0.83 3.47 -19.03
C VAL A 8 -1.49 4.56 -18.18
N ASP A 9 -1.80 5.72 -18.75
CA ASP A 9 -2.45 6.82 -18.03
C ASP A 9 -3.82 6.40 -17.47
N ALA A 10 -4.57 5.58 -18.21
CA ALA A 10 -5.84 5.03 -17.75
C ALA A 10 -5.66 4.05 -16.59
N LEU A 11 -4.63 3.19 -16.67
CA LEU A 11 -4.28 2.27 -15.60
C LEU A 11 -3.83 3.03 -14.34
N ASP A 12 -3.00 4.06 -14.49
CA ASP A 12 -2.52 4.88 -13.37
C ASP A 12 -3.68 5.57 -12.66
N ARG A 13 -4.67 6.10 -13.40
CA ARG A 13 -5.89 6.63 -12.80
C ARG A 13 -6.65 5.59 -11.99
N ALA A 14 -6.75 4.35 -12.49
CA ALA A 14 -7.38 3.26 -11.75
C ALA A 14 -6.58 2.88 -10.50
N LEU A 15 -5.25 2.81 -10.60
CA LEU A 15 -4.36 2.54 -9.47
C LEU A 15 -4.53 3.59 -8.37
N VAL A 16 -4.63 4.88 -8.69
CA VAL A 16 -4.87 5.93 -7.69
C VAL A 16 -6.17 5.69 -6.92
N GLN A 17 -7.26 5.29 -7.60
CA GLN A 17 -8.53 5.00 -6.92
C GLN A 17 -8.43 3.78 -5.98
N LEU A 18 -7.76 2.72 -6.41
CA LEU A 18 -7.52 1.52 -5.60
C LEU A 18 -6.63 1.81 -4.39
N LEU A 19 -5.58 2.62 -4.57
CA LEU A 19 -4.69 3.02 -3.48
C LEU A 19 -5.40 3.94 -2.48
N ALA A 20 -6.27 4.83 -2.95
CA ALA A 20 -7.12 5.64 -2.06
C ALA A 20 -8.07 4.77 -1.23
N GLU A 21 -8.63 3.70 -1.81
CA GLU A 21 -9.42 2.72 -1.05
C GLU A 21 -8.59 1.98 -0.01
N ARG A 22 -7.40 1.50 -0.39
CA ARG A 22 -6.46 0.89 0.54
C ARG A 22 -6.14 1.83 1.71
N GLN A 23 -5.90 3.11 1.44
CA GLN A 23 -5.64 4.12 2.47
C GLN A 23 -6.83 4.25 3.45
N ARG A 24 -8.08 4.26 2.97
CA ARG A 24 -9.25 4.33 3.86
C ARG A 24 -9.33 3.16 4.84
N TYR A 25 -8.93 1.96 4.42
CA TYR A 25 -8.82 0.81 5.33
C TYR A 25 -7.73 1.01 6.39
N MET A 26 -6.59 1.60 6.01
CA MET A 26 -5.51 1.92 6.95
C MET A 26 -5.97 2.99 7.96
N ASP A 27 -6.68 4.03 7.51
CA ASP A 27 -7.26 5.05 8.40
C ASP A 27 -8.26 4.45 9.40
N ALA A 28 -9.08 3.50 8.96
CA ALA A 28 -9.98 2.77 9.84
C ALA A 28 -9.22 1.91 10.86
N ALA A 29 -8.17 1.22 10.44
CA ALA A 29 -7.31 0.46 11.33
C ALA A 29 -6.63 1.36 12.39
N ALA A 30 -6.11 2.52 11.98
CA ALA A 30 -5.45 3.48 12.88
C ALA A 30 -6.38 4.02 13.98
N ARG A 31 -7.69 4.16 13.71
CA ARG A 31 -8.69 4.53 14.73
C ARG A 31 -8.91 3.44 15.77
N ILE A 32 -8.75 2.17 15.40
CA ILE A 32 -8.98 1.02 16.28
C ILE A 32 -7.71 0.67 17.08
N LYS A 33 -6.52 0.91 16.50
CA LYS A 33 -5.23 0.59 17.15
C LYS A 33 -5.07 1.34 18.49
N PRO A 34 -4.82 0.62 19.60
CA PRO A 34 -4.69 1.22 20.92
C PRO A 34 -3.35 1.92 21.13
N ASP A 35 -2.29 1.46 20.45
CA ASP A 35 -0.91 1.90 20.67
C ASP A 35 -0.14 2.16 19.36
N ARG A 36 0.84 3.07 19.41
CA ARG A 36 1.68 3.51 18.29
C ARG A 36 2.71 2.44 17.87
N SER A 37 3.10 1.54 18.77
CA SER A 37 4.02 0.43 18.50
C SER A 37 3.43 -0.65 17.59
N VAL A 38 2.10 -0.71 17.45
CA VAL A 38 1.40 -1.66 16.56
C VAL A 38 1.27 -1.15 15.12
N VAL A 39 1.84 0.02 14.81
CA VAL A 39 1.83 0.61 13.47
C VAL A 39 2.92 -0.04 12.60
N HIS A 40 4.05 -0.45 13.19
CA HIS A 40 5.15 -1.12 12.50
C HIS A 40 5.28 -2.57 12.99
N ASP A 41 4.75 -3.51 12.19
CA ASP A 41 4.77 -4.94 12.47
C ASP A 41 5.50 -5.65 11.31
N ASP A 42 6.76 -6.03 11.55
CA ASP A 42 7.62 -6.67 10.54
C ASP A 42 7.02 -7.98 10.04
N ALA A 43 6.42 -8.78 10.92
CA ALA A 43 5.80 -10.04 10.54
C ALA A 43 4.61 -9.79 9.61
N ARG A 44 3.82 -8.74 9.87
CA ARG A 44 2.73 -8.34 8.99
C ARG A 44 3.23 -7.79 7.65
N ILE A 45 4.32 -7.02 7.64
CA ILE A 45 4.92 -6.48 6.40
C ILE A 45 5.37 -7.64 5.50
N GLU A 46 6.13 -8.59 6.04
CA GLU A 46 6.61 -9.75 5.26
C GLU A 46 5.46 -10.64 4.77
N ASP A 47 4.40 -10.83 5.57
CA ASP A 47 3.19 -11.55 5.13
C ASP A 47 2.49 -10.84 3.95
N VAL A 48 2.39 -9.50 3.96
CA VAL A 48 1.85 -8.75 2.81
C VAL A 48 2.73 -8.94 1.58
N VAL A 49 4.04 -8.78 1.71
CA VAL A 49 4.98 -8.90 0.58
C VAL A 49 4.92 -10.31 -0.01
N ALA A 50 4.92 -11.35 0.82
CA ALA A 50 4.81 -12.74 0.37
C ALA A 50 3.52 -12.99 -0.42
N LYS A 51 2.37 -12.50 0.08
CA LYS A 51 1.08 -12.62 -0.61
C LYS A 51 1.06 -11.89 -1.95
N VAL A 52 1.68 -10.71 -2.02
CA VAL A 52 1.81 -9.93 -3.26
C VAL A 52 2.67 -10.66 -4.28
N LEU A 53 3.81 -11.20 -3.86
CA LEU A 53 4.69 -11.95 -4.75
C LEU A 53 4.00 -13.22 -5.29
N ALA A 54 3.25 -13.93 -4.44
CA ALA A 54 2.44 -15.07 -4.86
C ALA A 54 1.35 -14.67 -5.88
N ALA A 55 0.74 -13.50 -5.72
CA ALA A 55 -0.26 -12.98 -6.67
C ALA A 55 0.36 -12.41 -7.97
N ALA A 56 1.57 -11.86 -7.88
CA ALA A 56 2.27 -11.23 -9.00
C ALA A 56 2.64 -12.24 -10.09
N GLY A 57 3.07 -13.45 -9.70
CA GLY A 57 3.48 -14.50 -10.63
C GLY A 57 2.39 -14.86 -11.66
N PRO A 58 1.20 -15.33 -11.23
CA PRO A 58 0.09 -15.64 -12.14
C PRO A 58 -0.42 -14.44 -12.96
N ALA A 59 -0.24 -13.22 -12.46
CA ALA A 59 -0.63 -11.99 -13.15
C ALA A 59 0.43 -11.49 -14.17
N GLY A 60 1.59 -12.15 -14.27
CA GLY A 60 2.69 -11.74 -15.15
C GLY A 60 3.46 -10.51 -14.67
N LEU A 61 3.30 -10.10 -13.41
CA LEU A 61 4.04 -8.99 -12.83
C LEU A 61 5.39 -9.49 -12.29
N SER A 62 6.48 -8.84 -12.74
CA SER A 62 7.83 -9.17 -12.29
C SER A 62 7.98 -8.97 -10.77
N PRO A 63 8.53 -9.94 -10.01
CA PRO A 63 8.87 -9.77 -8.60
C PRO A 63 9.77 -8.57 -8.34
N ALA A 64 10.70 -8.28 -9.27
CA ALA A 64 11.60 -7.12 -9.18
C ALA A 64 10.87 -5.77 -9.30
N ILE A 65 9.63 -5.76 -9.80
CA ILE A 65 8.73 -4.60 -9.78
C ILE A 65 7.82 -4.66 -8.55
N ALA A 66 7.18 -5.81 -8.33
CA ALA A 66 6.17 -5.96 -7.27
C ALA A 66 6.74 -5.70 -5.87
N GLU A 67 7.86 -6.32 -5.51
CA GLU A 67 8.41 -6.20 -4.16
C GLU A 67 8.75 -4.75 -3.75
N PRO A 68 9.60 -4.01 -4.50
CA PRO A 68 9.97 -2.66 -4.08
C PRO A 68 8.79 -1.68 -4.09
N VAL A 69 7.84 -1.85 -5.01
CA VAL A 69 6.61 -1.04 -5.06
C VAL A 69 5.78 -1.26 -3.80
N TRP A 70 5.55 -2.51 -3.40
CA TRP A 70 4.75 -2.80 -2.22
C TRP A 70 5.45 -2.45 -0.91
N ARG A 71 6.77 -2.67 -0.79
CA ARG A 71 7.54 -2.21 0.38
C ARG A 71 7.42 -0.70 0.54
N THR A 72 7.69 0.05 -0.53
CA THR A 72 7.57 1.53 -0.52
C THR A 72 6.15 1.97 -0.17
N LEU A 73 5.12 1.33 -0.75
CA LEU A 73 3.72 1.65 -0.45
C LEU A 73 3.40 1.44 1.04
N ILE A 74 3.86 0.32 1.62
CA ILE A 74 3.65 0.01 3.04
C ILE A 74 4.33 1.06 3.92
N ASP A 75 5.60 1.40 3.65
CA ASP A 75 6.35 2.42 4.39
C ASP A 75 5.64 3.78 4.37
N ARG A 76 5.11 4.18 3.21
CA ARG A 76 4.35 5.43 3.07
C ARG A 76 3.01 5.39 3.79
N CYS A 77 2.33 4.24 3.81
CA CYS A 77 1.10 4.08 4.60
C CYS A 77 1.38 4.16 6.10
N ILE A 78 2.45 3.53 6.59
CA ILE A 78 2.88 3.63 7.99
C ILE A 78 3.14 5.09 8.38
N ALA A 79 3.87 5.83 7.55
CA ALA A 79 4.11 7.26 7.76
C ALA A 79 2.81 8.09 7.77
N HIS A 80 1.86 7.77 6.88
CA HIS A 80 0.54 8.40 6.86
C HIS A 80 -0.26 8.11 8.14
N GLU A 81 -0.29 6.85 8.57
CA GLU A 81 -0.97 6.40 9.79
C GLU A 81 -0.43 7.14 11.03
N PHE A 82 0.89 7.31 11.15
CA PHE A 82 1.47 8.10 12.24
C PHE A 82 0.94 9.54 12.26
N GLY A 83 0.91 10.21 11.10
CA GLY A 83 0.35 11.57 11.01
C GLY A 83 -1.13 11.65 11.36
N VAL A 84 -1.93 10.64 11.00
CA VAL A 84 -3.36 10.56 11.38
C VAL A 84 -3.51 10.32 12.89
N TRP A 85 -2.72 9.41 13.46
CA TRP A 85 -2.73 9.10 14.88
C TRP A 85 -2.39 10.34 15.72
N ASP A 86 -1.33 11.07 15.37
CA ASP A 86 -0.90 12.29 16.06
C ASP A 86 -2.02 13.37 16.05
N ARG A 87 -2.75 13.52 14.94
CA ARG A 87 -3.87 14.49 14.83
C ARG A 87 -5.12 14.11 15.63
N THR A 88 -5.34 12.83 15.91
CA THR A 88 -6.56 12.35 16.59
C THR A 88 -6.43 12.30 18.11
N ARG A 89 -5.21 12.38 18.64
CA ARG A 89 -4.89 12.33 20.08
C ARG A 89 -4.16 13.56 20.60
N GLY A 90 -3.85 14.53 19.73
CA GLY A 90 -3.29 15.83 20.08
C GLY A 90 -4.34 16.89 20.36
#